data_AF-A0A9E3C167-F1
#
_entry.id   AF-A0A9E3C167-F1
#
_cell.length_a   1.000
_cell.length_b   1.000
_cell.length_c   1.000
_cell.angle_alpha   90.00
_cell.angle_beta   90.00
_cell.angle_gamma   90.00
#
_symmetry.space_group_name_H-M   'P 1'
#
loop_
_entity.id
_entity.type
_entity.pdbx_description
1 polymer ?
#
loop_
_entity_poly.entity_id
_entity_poly.type
_entity_poly.pdbx_seq_one_letter_code
_entity_poly.pdbx_strand_id
1 'polypeptide(L)'
;MRAIILQDFWQPGAWQPDGASCFFNADWSENANGKTYEELVLHRWWTDARGTTSRRGAFEMRGFLGDYQVTVTRGNKTATIPARLNRPDTALTVILRWPLDTTSDPRRRSGQYGMVGVSEERNIIVTAVRKIWL
;
A
#
# COMPACT_ATOMS: atom_id res chain seq x y z
N MET A 1 10.17 -16.94 8.62
CA MET A 1 8.89 -16.86 7.86
C MET A 1 7.73 -17.04 8.82
N ARG A 2 6.60 -16.38 8.56
CA ARG A 2 5.32 -16.61 9.24
C ARG A 2 4.29 -16.94 8.17
N ALA A 3 3.45 -17.94 8.40
CA ALA A 3 2.45 -18.40 7.45
C ALA A 3 1.15 -18.73 8.17
N ILE A 4 0.05 -18.62 7.43
CA ILE A 4 -1.24 -19.17 7.81
C ILE A 4 -1.48 -20.34 6.87
N ILE A 5 -1.76 -21.52 7.44
CA ILE A 5 -2.12 -22.71 6.67
C ILE A 5 -3.60 -22.98 6.94
N LEU A 6 -4.35 -23.15 5.87
CA LEU A 6 -5.77 -23.48 5.93
C LEU A 6 -5.89 -25.00 5.85
N GLN A 7 -6.75 -25.56 6.69
CA GLN A 7 -6.87 -27.01 6.86
C GLN A 7 -7.39 -27.71 5.60
N ASP A 8 -8.42 -27.17 4.97
CA ASP A 8 -9.01 -27.72 3.75
C ASP A 8 -8.99 -26.67 2.63
N PHE A 9 -8.68 -27.12 1.41
CA PHE A 9 -8.60 -26.25 0.23
C PHE A 9 -9.56 -26.70 -0.87
N TRP A 10 -9.60 -28.00 -1.13
CA TRP A 10 -10.32 -28.63 -2.25
C TRP A 10 -11.26 -29.72 -1.77
N GLN A 11 -12.50 -29.69 -2.23
CA GLN A 11 -13.63 -30.45 -1.70
C GLN A 11 -13.39 -31.98 -1.55
N PRO A 12 -12.88 -32.71 -2.55
CA PRO A 12 -12.60 -34.14 -2.42
C PRO A 12 -11.53 -34.49 -1.37
N GLY A 13 -10.71 -33.52 -0.95
CA GLY A 13 -9.72 -33.68 0.12
C GLY A 13 -10.20 -33.18 1.49
N ALA A 14 -11.44 -32.71 1.60
CA ALA A 14 -11.97 -32.14 2.84
C ALA A 14 -12.26 -33.21 3.89
N TRP A 15 -12.03 -32.90 5.17
CA TRP A 15 -12.52 -33.78 6.24
C TRP A 15 -14.03 -33.64 6.49
N GLN A 16 -14.63 -32.48 6.17
CA GLN A 16 -16.07 -32.25 6.36
C GLN A 16 -16.89 -32.79 5.18
N PRO A 17 -18.13 -33.26 5.42
CA PRO A 17 -19.06 -33.63 4.37
C PRO A 17 -19.24 -32.51 3.34
N ASP A 18 -19.38 -32.90 2.08
CA ASP A 18 -19.64 -32.02 0.93
C ASP A 18 -18.62 -30.88 0.73
N GLY A 19 -17.47 -30.91 1.40
CA GLY A 19 -16.44 -29.88 1.29
C GLY A 19 -16.83 -28.54 1.90
N ALA A 20 -17.67 -28.53 2.93
CA ALA A 20 -18.15 -27.31 3.59
C ALA A 20 -17.03 -26.38 4.09
N SER A 21 -15.84 -26.92 4.38
CA SER A 21 -14.64 -26.17 4.81
C SER A 21 -13.70 -25.75 3.67
N CYS A 22 -13.96 -26.14 2.42
CA CYS A 22 -13.09 -25.86 1.28
C CYS A 22 -13.41 -24.54 0.59
N PHE A 23 -12.47 -24.09 -0.25
CA PHE A 23 -12.62 -22.95 -1.15
C PHE A 23 -12.98 -23.35 -2.57
N PHE A 24 -12.63 -24.58 -2.97
CA PHE A 24 -12.88 -25.12 -4.31
C PHE A 24 -13.73 -26.38 -4.28
N ASN A 25 -14.66 -26.46 -5.23
CA ASN A 25 -15.47 -27.63 -5.49
C ASN A 25 -14.64 -28.74 -6.16
N ALA A 26 -15.22 -29.93 -6.30
CA ALA A 26 -14.57 -31.09 -6.90
C ALA A 26 -14.08 -30.86 -8.34
N ASP A 27 -14.79 -30.03 -9.11
CA ASP A 27 -14.45 -29.63 -10.48
C ASP A 27 -13.49 -28.43 -10.54
N TRP A 28 -12.91 -28.02 -9.41
CA TRP A 28 -12.07 -26.84 -9.24
C TRP A 28 -12.78 -25.50 -9.47
N SER A 29 -14.11 -25.48 -9.57
CA SER A 29 -14.84 -24.21 -9.50
C SER A 29 -14.76 -23.62 -8.09
N GLU A 30 -14.59 -22.32 -8.01
CA GLU A 30 -14.52 -21.60 -6.73
C GLU A 30 -15.91 -21.51 -6.08
N ASN A 31 -15.99 -21.86 -4.80
CA ASN A 31 -17.24 -21.79 -4.03
C ASN A 31 -17.38 -20.46 -3.26
N ALA A 32 -18.45 -20.33 -2.47
CA ALA A 32 -18.72 -19.09 -1.72
C ALA A 32 -17.63 -18.76 -0.68
N ASN A 33 -17.02 -19.77 -0.07
CA ASN A 33 -15.91 -19.57 0.87
C ASN A 33 -14.69 -19.04 0.13
N GLY A 34 -14.36 -19.63 -1.04
CA GLY A 34 -13.24 -19.21 -1.88
C GLY A 34 -13.34 -17.75 -2.25
N LYS A 35 -14.51 -17.36 -2.78
CA LYS A 35 -14.79 -15.97 -3.18
C LYS A 35 -14.63 -15.00 -2.02
N THR A 36 -15.12 -15.41 -0.84
CA THR A 36 -15.02 -14.60 0.37
C THR A 36 -13.56 -14.48 0.83
N TYR A 37 -12.80 -15.57 0.80
CA TYR A 37 -11.38 -15.56 1.14
C TYR A 37 -10.58 -14.68 0.17
N GLU A 38 -10.79 -14.81 -1.14
CA GLU A 38 -10.16 -13.97 -2.16
C GLU A 38 -10.47 -12.49 -1.92
N GLU A 39 -11.74 -12.13 -1.77
CA GLU A 39 -12.17 -10.75 -1.52
C GLU A 39 -11.54 -10.18 -0.25
N LEU A 40 -11.51 -10.95 0.83
CA LEU A 40 -10.90 -10.51 2.09
C LEU A 40 -9.39 -10.36 1.92
N VAL A 41 -8.71 -11.39 1.44
CA VAL A 41 -7.25 -11.47 1.47
C VAL A 41 -6.59 -10.71 0.34
N LEU A 42 -7.23 -10.50 -0.81
CA LEU A 42 -6.66 -9.78 -1.96
C LEU A 42 -7.18 -8.35 -2.08
N HIS A 43 -8.33 -8.01 -1.50
CA HIS A 43 -8.98 -6.72 -1.73
C HIS A 43 -9.29 -5.93 -0.46
N ARG A 44 -9.76 -6.57 0.63
CA ARG A 44 -10.22 -5.84 1.83
C ARG A 44 -9.21 -5.72 2.96
N TRP A 45 -8.40 -6.75 3.19
CA TRP A 45 -7.39 -6.77 4.27
C TRP A 45 -6.08 -6.11 3.85
N TRP A 46 -6.14 -5.26 2.83
CA TRP A 46 -5.10 -4.34 2.45
C TRP A 46 -5.50 -2.94 2.86
N THR A 47 -4.49 -2.12 3.14
CA THR A 47 -4.68 -0.68 3.18
C THR A 47 -4.48 -0.15 1.76
N ASP A 48 -5.57 0.29 1.13
CA ASP A 48 -5.57 1.18 -0.03
C ASP A 48 -6.36 2.43 0.36
N ALA A 49 -5.64 3.53 0.59
CA ALA A 49 -6.24 4.80 1.00
C ALA A 49 -5.82 5.91 0.04
N ARG A 50 -6.78 6.75 -0.33
CA ARG A 50 -6.60 7.91 -1.20
C ARG A 50 -7.25 9.12 -0.57
N GLY A 51 -6.63 10.28 -0.68
CA GLY A 51 -7.24 11.52 -0.23
C GLY A 51 -6.38 12.75 -0.45
N THR A 52 -6.96 13.89 -0.12
CA THR A 52 -6.28 15.18 -0.23
C THR A 52 -5.71 15.54 1.14
N THR A 53 -4.47 16.04 1.18
CA THR A 53 -3.94 16.55 2.44
C THR A 53 -4.64 17.84 2.84
N SER A 54 -4.68 18.12 4.13
CA SER A 54 -5.12 19.42 4.65
C SER A 54 -4.21 20.55 4.20
N ARG A 55 -4.61 21.82 4.46
CA ARG A 55 -3.77 23.02 4.24
C ARG A 55 -2.42 23.01 4.99
N ARG A 56 -2.24 22.06 5.92
CA ARG A 56 -0.99 21.83 6.66
C ARG A 56 -0.18 20.66 6.11
N GLY A 57 -0.61 20.03 5.01
CA GLY A 57 0.03 18.87 4.41
C GLY A 57 -0.25 17.54 5.13
N ALA A 58 -1.19 17.49 6.07
CA ALA A 58 -1.52 16.28 6.81
C ALA A 58 -2.61 15.45 6.10
N PHE A 59 -2.42 14.13 6.01
CA PHE A 59 -3.40 13.15 5.58
C PHE A 59 -3.44 12.03 6.62
N GLU A 60 -4.64 11.69 7.09
CA GLU A 60 -4.85 10.71 8.16
C GLU A 60 -5.64 9.52 7.61
N MET A 61 -5.18 8.31 7.92
CA MET A 61 -5.86 7.08 7.58
C MET A 61 -5.54 6.00 8.62
N ARG A 62 -6.35 4.94 8.65
CA ARG A 62 -6.02 3.73 9.40
C ARG A 62 -5.31 2.74 8.48
N GLY A 63 -4.16 2.25 8.93
CA GLY A 63 -3.36 1.27 8.21
C GLY A 63 -2.89 0.13 9.12
N PHE A 64 -2.62 -1.03 8.53
CA PHE A 64 -1.98 -2.16 9.21
C PHE A 64 -0.47 -1.91 9.38
N LEU A 65 0.17 -2.54 10.36
CA LEU A 65 1.63 -2.48 10.45
C LEU A 65 2.27 -3.16 9.22
N GLY A 66 3.34 -2.57 8.70
CA GLY A 66 4.07 -3.12 7.55
C GLY A 66 4.67 -2.07 6.63
N ASP A 67 5.06 -2.53 5.46
CA ASP A 67 5.69 -1.75 4.39
C ASP A 67 4.67 -1.21 3.39
N TYR A 68 4.87 0.02 2.98
CA TYR A 68 3.97 0.82 2.16
C TYR A 68 4.71 1.50 1.01
N GLN A 69 4.06 1.64 -0.14
CA GLN A 69 4.34 2.70 -1.11
C GLN A 69 3.36 3.84 -0.84
N VAL A 70 3.90 5.04 -0.65
CA VAL A 70 3.11 6.27 -0.57
C VAL A 70 3.33 7.04 -1.85
N THR A 71 2.26 7.20 -2.63
CA THR A 71 2.24 8.01 -3.84
C THR A 71 1.60 9.35 -3.56
N VAL A 72 2.33 10.40 -3.90
CA VAL A 72 1.94 11.78 -3.65
C VAL A 72 1.99 12.58 -4.94
N THR A 73 0.92 13.31 -5.22
CA THR A 73 0.76 14.15 -6.40
C THR A 73 0.57 15.61 -6.00
N ARG A 74 1.28 16.53 -6.66
CA ARG A 74 1.11 17.98 -6.53
C ARG A 74 1.12 18.61 -7.91
N GLY A 75 -0.04 19.08 -8.37
CA GLY A 75 -0.20 19.54 -9.76
C GLY A 75 0.08 18.40 -10.75
N ASN A 76 1.01 18.61 -11.69
CA ASN A 76 1.44 17.61 -12.68
C ASN A 76 2.62 16.73 -12.22
N LYS A 77 3.00 16.80 -10.95
CA LYS A 77 4.18 16.11 -10.40
C LYS A 77 3.74 14.98 -9.47
N THR A 78 4.32 13.80 -9.64
CA THR A 78 4.04 12.62 -8.82
C THR A 78 5.35 12.05 -8.26
N ALA A 79 5.33 11.67 -6.98
CA ALA A 79 6.39 10.98 -6.27
C ALA A 79 5.85 9.69 -5.67
N THR A 80 6.66 8.63 -5.66
CA THR A 80 6.36 7.42 -4.90
C THR A 80 7.53 7.13 -3.98
N ILE A 81 7.26 6.97 -2.69
CA ILE A 81 8.30 6.65 -1.71
C ILE A 81 7.91 5.43 -0.86
N PRO A 82 8.89 4.59 -0.49
CA PRO A 82 8.67 3.55 0.48
C PRO A 82 8.51 4.15 1.88
N ALA A 83 7.65 3.53 2.68
CA ALA A 83 7.31 3.94 4.04
C ALA A 83 7.06 2.69 4.88
N ARG A 84 7.39 2.71 6.17
CA ARG A 84 7.11 1.58 7.07
C ARG A 84 6.38 2.05 8.31
N LEU A 85 5.21 1.47 8.56
CA LEU A 85 4.47 1.65 9.81
C LEU A 85 4.85 0.52 10.77
N ASN A 86 5.67 0.83 11.76
CA ASN A 86 6.25 -0.16 12.67
C ASN A 86 5.58 -0.18 14.06
N ARG A 87 4.73 0.79 14.36
CA ARG A 87 4.03 0.92 15.65
C ARG A 87 2.60 1.43 15.46
N PRO A 88 1.65 0.97 16.29
CA PRO A 88 0.31 1.54 16.31
C PRO A 88 0.36 3.01 16.74
N ASP A 89 -0.69 3.76 16.39
CA ASP A 89 -0.90 5.17 16.77
C ASP A 89 0.26 6.13 16.43
N THR A 90 1.05 5.78 15.41
CA THR A 90 2.20 6.58 14.96
C THR A 90 1.89 7.27 13.64
N ALA A 91 2.18 8.58 13.56
CA ALA A 91 2.11 9.32 12.31
C ALA A 91 3.34 9.04 11.43
N LEU A 92 3.12 8.72 10.16
CA LEU A 92 4.21 8.58 9.20
C LEU A 92 4.44 9.92 8.49
N THR A 93 5.57 10.56 8.78
CA THR A 93 5.93 11.82 8.10
C THR A 93 6.68 11.52 6.81
N VAL A 94 6.03 11.80 5.68
CA VAL A 94 6.64 11.76 4.35
C VAL A 94 7.16 13.15 4.00
N ILE A 95 8.49 13.30 3.90
CA ILE A 95 9.11 14.55 3.46
C ILE A 95 9.37 14.45 1.96
N LEU A 96 8.64 15.23 1.18
CA LEU A 96 8.90 15.40 -0.25
C LEU A 96 9.82 16.60 -0.46
N ARG A 97 11.03 16.33 -0.92
CA ARG A 97 11.93 17.39 -1.42
C ARG A 97 11.67 17.54 -2.91
N TRP A 98 11.27 18.74 -3.32
CA TRP A 98 11.16 19.09 -4.74
C TRP A 98 12.38 19.92 -5.17
N PRO A 99 13.02 19.65 -6.32
CA PRO A 99 12.76 18.55 -7.24
C PRO A 99 13.04 17.19 -6.58
N LEU A 100 12.22 16.18 -6.89
CA LEU A 100 12.47 14.82 -6.42
C LEU A 100 13.82 14.43 -6.95
N ASP A 101 14.79 14.25 -6.06
CA ASP A 101 16.07 13.69 -6.46
C ASP A 101 15.82 12.20 -6.75
N THR A 102 15.47 11.90 -8.00
CA THR A 102 15.27 10.52 -8.49
C THR A 102 16.60 9.85 -8.82
N THR A 103 17.72 10.42 -8.41
CA THR A 103 19.04 9.97 -8.83
C THR A 103 19.76 9.25 -7.68
N SER A 104 19.49 7.96 -7.52
CA SER A 104 20.47 7.06 -6.88
C SER A 104 21.58 6.70 -7.88
N ASP A 105 22.20 7.69 -8.53
CA ASP A 105 23.42 7.50 -9.33
C ASP A 105 24.62 8.06 -8.56
N PRO A 106 25.49 7.22 -7.97
CA PRO A 106 26.66 7.66 -7.22
C PRO A 106 27.72 8.38 -8.08
N ARG A 107 27.54 8.51 -9.41
CA ARG A 107 28.54 9.11 -10.32
C ARG A 107 28.38 10.59 -10.63
N ARG A 108 27.32 11.28 -10.16
CA ARG A 108 27.15 12.72 -10.44
C ARG A 108 27.54 13.60 -9.26
N ARG A 109 28.79 14.10 -9.29
CA ARG A 109 29.23 15.27 -8.49
C ARG A 109 29.48 16.48 -9.39
N SER A 110 29.13 17.64 -8.85
CA SER A 110 29.41 19.02 -9.27
C SER A 110 28.49 19.64 -10.32
N GLY A 111 27.97 20.82 -9.99
CA GLY A 111 27.12 21.63 -10.86
C GLY A 111 26.23 22.60 -10.08
N GLN A 112 26.82 23.71 -9.65
CA GLN A 112 26.21 24.89 -9.05
C GLN A 112 25.11 25.51 -9.94
N TYR A 113 23.99 25.97 -9.34
CA TYR A 113 23.23 27.23 -9.62
C TYR A 113 21.72 27.15 -9.29
N GLY A 114 21.20 28.18 -8.60
CA GLY A 114 19.82 28.66 -8.75
C GLY A 114 18.92 28.63 -7.51
N MET A 115 18.86 29.74 -6.75
CA MET A 115 17.72 30.04 -5.88
C MET A 115 16.50 30.36 -6.76
N VAL A 116 15.40 29.63 -6.58
CA VAL A 116 14.07 30.02 -7.07
C VAL A 116 13.09 29.89 -5.91
N GLY A 117 12.72 31.02 -5.32
CA GLY A 117 11.58 31.09 -4.41
C GLY A 117 10.29 30.89 -5.19
N VAL A 118 9.42 30.00 -4.69
CA VAL A 118 8.00 29.97 -5.08
C VAL A 118 7.16 29.93 -3.81
N SER A 119 6.34 30.96 -3.74
CA SER A 119 5.26 31.27 -2.81
C SER A 119 4.34 30.09 -2.47
N GLU A 120 3.70 30.20 -1.31
CA GLU A 120 2.62 29.38 -0.79
C GLU A 120 1.70 28.75 -1.85
N GLU A 121 1.77 27.43 -2.03
CA GLU A 121 0.61 26.65 -2.48
C GLU A 121 0.57 25.33 -1.72
N ARG A 122 -0.21 25.39 -0.64
CA ARG A 122 -0.27 24.50 0.52
C ARG A 122 -1.25 23.33 0.34
N ASN A 123 -1.28 22.64 -0.79
CA ASN A 123 -2.12 21.45 -0.97
C ASN A 123 -1.34 20.35 -1.68
N ILE A 124 -1.07 19.26 -0.96
CA ILE A 124 -0.48 18.04 -1.50
C ILE A 124 -1.62 17.00 -1.62
N ILE A 125 -1.68 16.20 -2.68
CA ILE A 125 -2.69 15.13 -2.81
C ILE A 125 -1.97 13.81 -2.52
N VAL A 126 -2.40 13.06 -1.51
CA VAL A 126 -1.91 11.70 -1.28
C VAL A 126 -2.80 10.76 -2.08
N THR A 127 -2.36 10.45 -3.29
CA THR A 127 -3.17 9.73 -4.26
C THR A 127 -3.31 8.26 -3.92
N ALA A 128 -2.32 7.64 -3.26
CA ALA A 128 -2.43 6.25 -2.84
C ALA A 128 -1.42 5.89 -1.74
N VAL A 129 -1.86 5.08 -0.79
CA VAL A 129 -0.98 4.34 0.11
C VAL A 129 -1.27 2.85 -0.08
N ARG A 130 -0.31 2.09 -0.61
CA ARG A 130 -0.46 0.65 -0.91
C ARG A 130 0.59 -0.16 -0.18
N LYS A 131 0.18 -1.20 0.53
CA LYS A 131 1.11 -2.14 1.18
C LYS A 131 1.84 -3.00 0.15
N ILE A 132 3.17 -3.15 0.28
CA ILE A 132 4.04 -3.87 -0.69
C ILE A 132 4.20 -5.34 -0.28
N TRP A 133 4.33 -6.23 -1.27
CA TRP A 133 4.74 -7.63 -1.07
C TRP A 133 6.23 -7.75 -0.75
N LEU A 134 6.57 -8.53 0.27
CA LEU A 134 7.83 -9.27 0.37
C LEU A 134 7.52 -10.75 0.15
#